data_AF-A0A7W1N9Z5-F1
#
_entry.id   AF-A0A7W1N9Z5-F1
#
_cell.length_a   1.000
_cell.length_b   1.000
_cell.length_c   1.000
_cell.angle_alpha   90.00
_cell.angle_beta   90.00
_cell.angle_gamma   90.00
#
_symmetry.space_group_name_H-M   'P 1'
#
loop_
_entity.id
_entity.type
_entity.pdbx_description
1 polymer ?
#
loop_
_entity_poly.entity_id
_entity_poly.type
_entity_poly.pdbx_seq_one_letter_code
_entity_poly.pdbx_strand_id
1 'polypeptide(L)'
;MTTPIANTIANTNDGTTRAPRLRVDINAGNLFGLPAYTSAPQGDERALLSAAKAAGFEGVQGGNPALCRELGLGFTTGGRVNQPAEAEPHAAQAADAGFACSTLHVGWGHEDDDTIARLVEAILAASQKHRLPIYIETHRATITQDTWRTVQMVNRFPEVRINADFSHWYTGLEMVYGDIEAKFDFLAPVFERVRFVHGRIGDPGCIQRDIGATGEGLTYVDHFKEMWTRSFVGFLKTAKPGDYLSFNPELLQPGIYYARLKRAADGSEIEEGDRWQQAILYGRIARACFAEAQKRVGGTATAR
;
A
#
# COMPACT_ATOMS: atom_id res chain seq x y z
N MET A 1 14.45 -16.11 -29.38
CA MET A 1 13.72 -17.20 -28.72
C MET A 1 13.88 -17.00 -27.22
N THR A 2 13.00 -16.21 -26.63
CA THR A 2 12.97 -15.91 -25.20
C THR A 2 12.18 -17.02 -24.51
N THR A 3 12.84 -17.74 -23.60
CA THR A 3 12.21 -18.69 -22.68
C THR A 3 11.01 -18.00 -22.01
N PRO A 4 9.83 -18.62 -21.93
CA PRO A 4 8.72 -18.05 -21.17
C PRO A 4 9.19 -17.92 -19.72
N ILE A 5 9.22 -16.69 -19.18
CA ILE A 5 9.46 -16.50 -17.75
C ILE A 5 8.21 -17.07 -17.05
N ALA A 6 8.29 -18.32 -16.62
CA ALA A 6 7.25 -19.00 -15.85
C ALA A 6 7.14 -18.47 -14.40
N ASN A 7 7.83 -17.37 -14.05
CA ASN A 7 8.03 -16.95 -12.68
C ASN A 7 7.33 -15.62 -12.38
N THR A 8 6.03 -15.70 -12.12
CA THR A 8 5.30 -14.62 -11.43
C THR A 8 5.99 -14.28 -10.12
N ILE A 9 6.20 -12.99 -9.83
CA ILE A 9 6.66 -12.53 -8.51
C ILE A 9 5.75 -13.12 -7.43
N ALA A 10 6.35 -13.79 -6.45
CA ALA A 10 5.62 -14.42 -5.37
C ALA A 10 4.86 -13.35 -4.56
N ASN A 11 3.67 -13.70 -4.09
CA ASN A 11 3.00 -12.89 -3.08
C ASN A 11 3.74 -13.03 -1.75
N THR A 12 3.50 -12.09 -0.85
CA THR A 12 3.77 -12.29 0.56
C THR A 12 3.01 -13.51 1.07
N ASN A 13 3.72 -14.47 1.65
CA ASN A 13 3.20 -15.74 2.13
C ASN A 13 3.73 -16.02 3.54
N ASP A 14 2.88 -16.49 4.45
CA ASP A 14 3.24 -16.75 5.84
C ASP A 14 3.67 -18.21 6.11
N GLY A 15 3.83 -19.02 5.06
CA GLY A 15 4.21 -20.42 5.12
C GLY A 15 3.10 -21.35 5.62
N THR A 16 1.92 -20.82 5.92
CA THR A 16 0.79 -21.62 6.41
C THR A 16 -0.04 -22.18 5.25
N THR A 17 -0.94 -23.11 5.55
CA THR A 17 -1.94 -23.63 4.61
C THR A 17 -3.29 -22.91 4.74
N ARG A 18 -3.34 -21.79 5.46
CA ARG A 18 -4.57 -21.02 5.68
C ARG A 18 -5.07 -20.44 4.36
N ALA A 19 -6.38 -20.19 4.29
CA ALA A 19 -6.96 -19.50 3.14
C ALA A 19 -6.33 -18.10 2.98
N PRO A 20 -6.19 -17.60 1.73
CA PRO A 20 -5.71 -16.25 1.47
C PRO A 20 -6.45 -15.20 2.28
N ARG A 21 -5.73 -14.22 2.84
CA ARG A 21 -6.32 -13.24 3.76
C ARG A 21 -5.79 -11.82 3.57
N LEU A 22 -6.54 -10.85 4.09
CA LEU A 22 -6.01 -9.54 4.40
C LEU A 22 -5.23 -9.62 5.72
N ARG A 23 -4.01 -9.10 5.73
CA ARG A 23 -3.27 -8.80 6.96
C ARG A 23 -3.27 -7.29 7.15
N VAL A 24 -3.87 -6.81 8.24
CA VAL A 24 -3.89 -5.38 8.53
C VAL A 24 -2.64 -5.06 9.35
N ASP A 25 -1.73 -4.36 8.71
CA ASP A 25 -0.47 -3.88 9.24
C ASP A 25 -0.59 -2.35 9.46
N ILE A 26 0.48 -1.72 9.92
CA ILE A 26 0.54 -0.26 10.11
C ILE A 26 1.88 0.29 9.61
N ASN A 27 1.85 1.44 8.94
CA ASN A 27 3.09 2.13 8.56
C ASN A 27 3.65 2.91 9.77
N ALA A 28 4.97 2.96 9.88
CA ALA A 28 5.70 3.72 10.89
C ALA A 28 5.22 5.18 11.07
N GLY A 29 4.76 5.85 10.00
CA GLY A 29 4.21 7.20 10.05
C GLY A 29 2.95 7.34 10.93
N ASN A 30 2.25 6.25 11.23
CA ASN A 30 1.12 6.22 12.15
C ASN A 30 1.50 5.86 13.59
N LEU A 31 2.78 5.62 13.88
CA LEU A 31 3.30 5.28 15.21
C LEU A 31 4.33 6.31 15.69
N PHE A 32 5.21 6.76 14.80
CA PHE A 32 6.33 7.63 15.13
C PHE A 32 6.05 9.08 14.73
N GLY A 33 6.64 10.02 15.49
CA GLY A 33 6.46 11.45 15.23
C GLY A 33 5.00 11.92 15.34
N LEU A 34 4.22 11.26 16.19
CA LEU A 34 2.86 11.70 16.51
C LEU A 34 2.90 12.87 17.49
N PRO A 35 1.98 13.84 17.36
CA PRO A 35 1.93 14.99 18.26
C PRO A 35 1.51 14.57 19.67
N ALA A 36 1.91 15.31 20.70
CA ALA A 36 1.65 14.96 22.11
C ALA A 36 0.17 14.85 22.49
N TYR A 37 -0.73 15.46 21.71
CA TYR A 37 -2.19 15.40 21.90
C TYR A 37 -2.87 14.22 21.19
N THR A 38 -2.12 13.35 20.50
CA THR A 38 -2.67 12.12 19.93
C THR A 38 -3.22 11.21 21.04
N SER A 39 -4.25 10.43 20.71
CA SER A 39 -4.71 9.32 21.54
C SER A 39 -3.84 8.07 21.41
N ALA A 40 -2.84 8.10 20.53
CA ALA A 40 -1.90 7.00 20.39
C ALA A 40 -1.15 6.74 21.71
N PRO A 41 -0.86 5.46 22.01
CA PRO A 41 0.10 5.07 23.03
C PRO A 41 1.41 5.86 22.89
N GLN A 42 1.99 6.25 24.01
CA GLN A 42 3.26 6.98 24.07
C GLN A 42 4.34 6.08 24.68
N GLY A 43 5.59 6.28 24.29
CA GLY A 43 6.73 5.55 24.84
C GLY A 43 7.85 5.35 23.84
N ASP A 44 8.78 4.44 24.19
CA ASP A 44 9.80 3.99 23.27
C ASP A 44 9.21 3.11 22.16
N GLU A 45 10.02 2.79 21.16
CA GLU A 45 9.56 2.00 20.00
C GLU A 45 8.95 0.65 20.41
N ARG A 46 9.49 -0.01 21.44
CA ARG A 46 8.92 -1.27 21.96
C ARG A 46 7.50 -1.07 22.49
N ALA A 47 7.25 -0.01 23.27
CA ALA A 47 5.92 0.30 23.77
C ALA A 47 4.95 0.58 22.62
N LEU A 48 5.37 1.36 21.62
CA LEU A 48 4.55 1.68 20.44
C LEU A 48 4.20 0.43 19.63
N LEU A 49 5.17 -0.43 19.33
CA LEU A 49 4.95 -1.69 18.61
C LEU A 49 4.05 -2.65 19.41
N SER A 50 4.26 -2.74 20.73
CA SER A 50 3.40 -3.58 21.60
C SER A 50 1.96 -3.10 21.58
N ALA A 51 1.75 -1.78 21.55
CA ALA A 51 0.43 -1.21 21.52
C ALA A 51 -0.22 -1.31 20.12
N ALA A 52 0.55 -1.22 19.03
CA ALA A 52 0.10 -1.57 17.69
C ALA A 52 -0.43 -3.01 17.63
N LYS A 53 0.32 -3.95 18.19
CA LYS A 53 -0.13 -5.34 18.30
C LYS A 53 -1.42 -5.47 19.11
N ALA A 54 -1.51 -4.80 20.26
CA ALA A 54 -2.70 -4.81 21.11
C ALA A 54 -3.94 -4.21 20.42
N ALA A 55 -3.74 -3.23 19.51
CA ALA A 55 -4.79 -2.66 18.67
C ALA A 55 -5.22 -3.56 17.50
N GLY A 56 -4.59 -4.73 17.33
CA GLY A 56 -4.94 -5.71 16.30
C GLY A 56 -4.19 -5.54 14.98
N PHE A 57 -3.14 -4.72 14.94
CA PHE A 57 -2.19 -4.72 13.82
C PHE A 57 -1.28 -5.95 13.90
N GLU A 58 -1.01 -6.56 12.75
CA GLU A 58 -0.30 -7.84 12.66
C GLU A 58 1.13 -7.69 12.14
N GLY A 59 1.51 -6.48 11.73
CA GLY A 59 2.83 -6.14 11.24
C GLY A 59 3.04 -4.65 11.10
N VAL A 60 4.30 -4.24 10.90
CA VAL A 60 4.71 -2.84 10.80
C VAL A 60 5.66 -2.65 9.63
N GLN A 61 5.37 -1.68 8.78
CA GLN A 61 6.31 -1.22 7.75
C GLN A 61 7.21 -0.13 8.33
N GLY A 62 8.53 -0.31 8.25
CA GLY A 62 9.51 0.67 8.74
C GLY A 62 9.78 0.64 10.25
N GLY A 63 9.27 -0.37 10.97
CA GLY A 63 9.65 -0.64 12.36
C GLY A 63 10.97 -1.41 12.48
N ASN A 64 11.59 -1.38 13.67
CA ASN A 64 12.82 -2.12 13.96
C ASN A 64 12.60 -3.64 13.83
N PRO A 65 13.31 -4.32 12.90
CA PRO A 65 13.10 -5.75 12.64
C PRO A 65 13.31 -6.66 13.86
N ALA A 66 14.24 -6.34 14.75
CA ALA A 66 14.52 -7.14 15.93
C ALA A 66 13.35 -7.07 16.93
N LEU A 67 12.82 -5.87 17.17
CA LEU A 67 11.65 -5.67 18.05
C LEU A 67 10.38 -6.28 17.45
N CYS A 68 10.14 -6.11 16.15
CA CYS A 68 9.00 -6.74 15.47
C CYS A 68 9.05 -8.27 15.63
N ARG A 69 10.23 -8.89 15.43
CA ARG A 69 10.40 -10.34 15.60
C ARG A 69 10.12 -10.79 17.03
N GLU A 70 10.65 -10.08 18.02
CA GLU A 70 10.43 -10.40 19.44
C GLU A 70 8.94 -10.30 19.82
N LEU A 71 8.26 -9.27 19.31
CA LEU A 71 6.83 -9.04 19.55
C LEU A 71 5.93 -9.91 18.66
N GLY A 72 6.48 -10.71 17.74
CA GLY A 72 5.69 -11.53 16.81
C GLY A 72 4.85 -10.71 15.81
N LEU A 73 5.34 -9.53 15.44
CA LEU A 73 4.78 -8.69 14.38
C LEU A 73 5.51 -8.99 13.06
N GLY A 74 4.76 -9.04 11.96
CA GLY A 74 5.35 -8.99 10.62
C GLY A 74 6.11 -7.67 10.42
N PHE A 75 7.14 -7.66 9.59
CA PHE A 75 7.89 -6.45 9.28
C PHE A 75 8.23 -6.38 7.81
N THR A 76 8.03 -5.20 7.23
CA THR A 76 8.24 -4.89 5.81
C THR A 76 9.01 -3.59 5.71
N THR A 77 9.60 -3.34 4.54
CA THR A 77 10.41 -2.14 4.30
C THR A 77 9.93 -1.38 3.07
N GLY A 78 10.34 -0.11 2.99
CA GLY A 78 10.16 0.76 1.83
C GLY A 78 11.51 1.21 1.30
N GLY A 79 11.56 1.70 0.08
CA GLY A 79 12.79 2.25 -0.49
C GLY A 79 12.58 3.04 -1.78
N ARG A 80 13.69 3.42 -2.40
CA ARG A 80 13.71 4.00 -3.74
C ARG A 80 14.65 3.24 -4.65
N VAL A 81 14.25 3.10 -5.91
CA VAL A 81 15.11 2.66 -7.01
C VAL A 81 14.92 3.65 -8.15
N ASN A 82 15.90 4.51 -8.37
CA ASN A 82 15.89 5.51 -9.43
C ASN A 82 16.86 5.16 -10.56
N GLN A 83 17.77 4.19 -10.36
CA GLN A 83 18.65 3.62 -11.37
C GLN A 83 18.58 2.09 -11.34
N PRO A 84 18.65 1.39 -12.50
CA PRO A 84 18.58 -0.08 -12.53
C PRO A 84 19.59 -0.78 -11.62
N ALA A 85 20.80 -0.22 -11.47
CA ALA A 85 21.86 -0.78 -10.63
C ALA A 85 21.54 -0.77 -9.12
N GLU A 86 20.54 0.00 -8.68
CA GLU A 86 20.14 0.10 -7.27
C GLU A 86 19.18 -1.03 -6.85
N ALA A 87 18.50 -1.68 -7.81
CA ALA A 87 17.47 -2.67 -7.52
C ALA A 87 18.02 -3.91 -6.79
N GLU A 88 19.16 -4.43 -7.25
CA GLU A 88 19.74 -5.65 -6.71
C GLU A 88 20.34 -5.46 -5.30
N PRO A 89 21.14 -4.41 -5.03
CA PRO A 89 21.61 -4.13 -3.68
C PRO A 89 20.47 -3.91 -2.67
N HIS A 90 19.42 -3.20 -3.08
CA HIS A 90 18.23 -2.99 -2.24
C HIS A 90 17.55 -4.32 -1.90
N ALA A 91 17.31 -5.17 -2.89
CA ALA A 91 16.69 -6.48 -2.69
C ALA A 91 17.55 -7.40 -1.81
N ALA A 92 18.88 -7.41 -2.01
CA ALA A 92 19.82 -8.19 -1.22
C ALA A 92 19.76 -7.76 0.26
N GLN A 93 19.90 -6.46 0.53
CA GLN A 93 19.86 -5.92 1.88
C GLN A 93 18.54 -6.23 2.58
N ALA A 94 17.41 -6.07 1.88
CA ALA A 94 16.10 -6.33 2.45
C ALA A 94 15.88 -7.83 2.72
N ALA A 95 16.35 -8.71 1.83
CA ALA A 95 16.28 -10.16 2.03
C ALA A 95 17.18 -10.62 3.19
N ASP A 96 18.41 -10.12 3.28
CA ASP A 96 19.37 -10.45 4.36
C ASP A 96 18.86 -10.00 5.74
N ALA A 97 18.16 -8.86 5.80
CA ALA A 97 17.50 -8.40 7.01
C ALA A 97 16.23 -9.20 7.38
N GLY A 98 15.75 -10.05 6.46
CA GLY A 98 14.60 -10.92 6.64
C GLY A 98 13.24 -10.23 6.51
N PHE A 99 13.15 -9.10 5.80
CA PHE A 99 11.88 -8.44 5.55
C PHE A 99 10.95 -9.33 4.72
N ALA A 100 9.64 -9.29 5.00
CA ALA A 100 8.69 -10.12 4.27
C ALA A 100 8.44 -9.65 2.82
N CYS A 101 8.58 -8.35 2.57
CA CYS A 101 8.55 -7.72 1.25
C CYS A 101 9.14 -6.31 1.31
N SER A 102 9.29 -5.68 0.15
CA SER A 102 9.62 -4.26 0.02
C SER A 102 8.66 -3.51 -0.92
N THR A 103 8.28 -2.30 -0.54
CA THR A 103 7.63 -1.34 -1.46
C THR A 103 8.65 -0.34 -2.00
N LEU A 104 8.49 0.11 -3.24
CA LEU A 104 9.44 1.01 -3.89
C LEU A 104 8.75 2.19 -4.55
N HIS A 105 9.25 3.39 -4.27
CA HIS A 105 9.17 4.48 -5.23
C HIS A 105 10.21 4.26 -6.32
N VAL A 106 9.81 4.37 -7.58
CA VAL A 106 10.68 4.05 -8.71
C VAL A 106 10.79 5.25 -9.65
N GLY A 107 12.02 5.65 -9.94
CA GLY A 107 12.32 6.82 -10.76
C GLY A 107 11.75 8.14 -10.21
N TRP A 108 11.70 9.14 -11.08
CA TRP A 108 11.32 10.52 -10.80
C TRP A 108 10.09 11.00 -11.59
N GLY A 109 9.60 10.17 -12.51
CA GLY A 109 8.41 10.42 -13.33
C GLY A 109 8.69 11.14 -14.64
N HIS A 110 9.96 11.43 -14.96
CA HIS A 110 10.36 12.05 -16.23
C HIS A 110 11.07 11.06 -17.17
N GLU A 111 11.15 9.79 -16.78
CA GLU A 111 11.74 8.73 -17.58
C GLU A 111 10.93 8.44 -18.85
N ASP A 112 11.62 8.12 -19.94
CA ASP A 112 11.01 7.57 -21.15
C ASP A 112 10.67 6.08 -20.98
N ASP A 113 9.92 5.53 -21.95
CA ASP A 113 9.41 4.16 -21.88
C ASP A 113 10.53 3.11 -21.81
N ASP A 114 11.69 3.37 -22.44
CA ASP A 114 12.85 2.47 -22.41
C ASP A 114 13.58 2.52 -21.05
N THR A 115 13.66 3.69 -20.43
CA THR A 115 14.21 3.84 -19.08
C THR A 115 13.29 3.22 -18.04
N ILE A 116 11.97 3.41 -18.16
CA ILE A 116 10.98 2.71 -17.34
C ILE A 116 11.13 1.19 -17.48
N ALA A 117 11.24 0.68 -18.72
CA ALA A 117 11.43 -0.74 -18.98
C ALA A 117 12.66 -1.30 -18.26
N ARG A 118 13.82 -0.62 -18.36
CA ARG A 118 15.06 -1.05 -17.68
C ARG A 118 14.93 -1.05 -16.15
N LEU A 119 14.24 -0.06 -15.58
CA LEU A 119 13.98 -0.01 -14.14
C LEU A 119 13.11 -1.18 -13.68
N VAL A 120 12.02 -1.43 -14.41
CA VAL A 120 11.09 -2.54 -14.11
C VAL A 120 11.77 -3.89 -14.25
N GLU A 121 12.52 -4.12 -15.32
CA GLU A 121 13.29 -5.35 -15.55
C GLU A 121 14.30 -5.60 -14.43
N ALA A 122 15.02 -4.58 -13.99
CA ALA A 122 15.97 -4.70 -12.87
C ALA A 122 15.28 -5.05 -11.55
N ILE A 123 14.14 -4.44 -11.26
CA ILE A 123 13.33 -4.74 -10.06
C ILE A 123 12.80 -6.16 -10.09
N LEU A 124 12.27 -6.61 -11.24
CA LEU A 124 11.77 -7.98 -11.40
C LEU A 124 12.91 -9.00 -11.23
N ALA A 125 14.06 -8.76 -11.86
CA ALA A 125 15.24 -9.62 -11.73
C ALA A 125 15.75 -9.68 -10.28
N ALA A 126 15.82 -8.53 -9.60
CA ALA A 126 16.25 -8.46 -8.21
C ALA A 126 15.28 -9.19 -7.26
N SER A 127 13.96 -8.98 -7.44
CA SER A 127 12.91 -9.65 -6.68
C SER A 127 12.99 -11.17 -6.83
N GLN A 128 13.15 -11.67 -8.06
CA GLN A 128 13.29 -13.10 -8.35
C GLN A 128 14.58 -13.69 -7.77
N LYS A 129 15.72 -13.02 -7.98
CA LYS A 129 17.04 -13.47 -7.51
C LYS A 129 17.07 -13.68 -6.00
N HIS A 130 16.49 -12.74 -5.25
CA HIS A 130 16.51 -12.75 -3.79
C HIS A 130 15.27 -13.38 -3.17
N ARG A 131 14.32 -13.85 -3.98
CA ARG A 131 13.02 -14.41 -3.54
C ARG A 131 12.28 -13.48 -2.57
N LEU A 132 12.42 -12.17 -2.77
CA LEU A 132 11.78 -11.12 -1.98
C LEU A 132 10.69 -10.48 -2.83
N PRO A 133 9.41 -10.51 -2.43
CA PRO A 133 8.36 -9.75 -3.12
C PRO A 133 8.69 -8.26 -3.08
N ILE A 134 8.79 -7.63 -4.26
CA ILE A 134 8.99 -6.20 -4.40
C ILE A 134 7.80 -5.60 -5.14
N TYR A 135 7.22 -4.55 -4.58
CA TYR A 135 5.99 -3.93 -5.06
C TYR A 135 6.25 -2.47 -5.45
N ILE A 136 6.00 -2.12 -6.72
CA ILE A 136 6.16 -0.75 -7.21
C ILE A 136 4.97 0.06 -6.72
N GLU A 137 5.23 1.18 -6.05
CA GLU A 137 4.19 2.01 -5.46
C GLU A 137 3.58 2.97 -6.48
N THR A 138 2.26 3.15 -6.44
CA THR A 138 1.57 4.25 -7.12
C THR A 138 1.85 5.55 -6.38
N HIS A 139 2.66 6.44 -6.95
CA HIS A 139 3.05 7.67 -6.27
C HIS A 139 3.24 8.82 -7.27
N ARG A 140 3.00 10.07 -6.86
CA ARG A 140 3.29 11.25 -7.69
C ARG A 140 4.81 11.49 -7.77
N ALA A 141 5.35 12.05 -8.84
CA ALA A 141 6.81 12.21 -9.00
C ALA A 141 7.60 10.88 -8.98
N THR A 142 7.00 9.82 -9.51
CA THR A 142 7.63 8.52 -9.82
C THR A 142 7.12 8.05 -11.19
N ILE A 143 7.61 6.93 -11.70
CA ILE A 143 7.15 6.34 -12.98
C ILE A 143 5.66 5.95 -12.99
N THR A 144 5.01 5.89 -11.82
CA THR A 144 3.60 5.54 -11.64
C THR A 144 2.71 6.76 -11.37
N GLN A 145 3.19 7.97 -11.61
CA GLN A 145 2.44 9.19 -11.30
C GLN A 145 1.17 9.40 -12.12
N ASP A 146 1.06 8.75 -13.28
CA ASP A 146 -0.11 8.83 -14.16
C ASP A 146 -0.71 7.43 -14.44
N THR A 147 -2.04 7.38 -14.56
CA THR A 147 -2.79 6.12 -14.70
C THR A 147 -2.54 5.46 -16.05
N TRP A 148 -2.40 6.23 -17.13
CA TRP A 148 -2.19 5.71 -18.47
C TRP A 148 -0.88 4.94 -18.57
N ARG A 149 0.25 5.57 -18.24
CA ARG A 149 1.57 4.93 -18.25
C ARG A 149 1.63 3.75 -17.30
N THR A 150 1.01 3.87 -16.12
CA THR A 150 0.98 2.73 -15.18
C THR A 150 0.27 1.53 -15.78
N VAL A 151 -0.88 1.72 -16.46
CA VAL A 151 -1.59 0.65 -17.18
C VAL A 151 -0.73 0.09 -18.32
N GLN A 152 -0.08 0.94 -19.11
CA GLN A 152 0.80 0.47 -20.20
C GLN A 152 2.00 -0.34 -19.67
N MET A 153 2.64 0.12 -18.59
CA MET A 153 3.72 -0.60 -17.92
C MET A 153 3.23 -1.97 -17.43
N VAL A 154 2.06 -2.02 -16.79
CA VAL A 154 1.43 -3.24 -16.29
C VAL A 154 1.05 -4.23 -17.41
N ASN A 155 0.65 -3.72 -18.57
CA ASN A 155 0.35 -4.54 -19.75
C ASN A 155 1.63 -5.10 -20.39
N ARG A 156 2.70 -4.29 -20.44
CA ARG A 156 4.02 -4.71 -20.94
C ARG A 156 4.71 -5.71 -20.01
N PHE A 157 4.54 -5.55 -18.70
CA PHE A 157 5.15 -6.38 -17.65
C PHE A 157 4.09 -6.97 -16.71
N PRO A 158 3.36 -8.01 -17.14
CA PRO A 158 2.28 -8.61 -16.34
C PRO A 158 2.74 -9.21 -14.99
N GLU A 159 4.03 -9.46 -14.82
CA GLU A 159 4.68 -9.95 -13.61
C GLU A 159 4.81 -8.88 -12.53
N VAL A 160 4.72 -7.59 -12.88
CA VAL A 160 4.78 -6.48 -11.92
C VAL A 160 3.68 -6.63 -10.87
N ARG A 161 4.03 -6.30 -9.64
CA ARG A 161 3.11 -6.23 -8.50
C ARG A 161 3.15 -4.82 -7.94
N ILE A 162 2.00 -4.35 -7.48
CA ILE A 162 1.77 -2.96 -7.11
C ILE A 162 1.58 -2.82 -5.61
N ASN A 163 2.25 -1.82 -5.03
CA ASN A 163 1.83 -1.20 -3.79
C ASN A 163 0.86 -0.07 -4.14
N ALA A 164 -0.41 -0.22 -3.78
CA ALA A 164 -1.42 0.77 -4.08
C ALA A 164 -1.49 1.82 -2.98
N ASP A 165 -1.09 3.04 -3.33
CA ASP A 165 -1.53 4.27 -2.68
C ASP A 165 -2.34 5.10 -3.68
N PHE A 166 -3.65 4.86 -3.71
CA PHE A 166 -4.52 5.53 -4.67
C PHE A 166 -4.72 7.03 -4.39
N SER A 167 -4.32 7.54 -3.21
CA SER A 167 -4.46 8.96 -2.91
C SER A 167 -3.62 9.84 -3.85
N HIS A 168 -2.50 9.32 -4.34
CA HIS A 168 -1.65 10.02 -5.31
C HIS A 168 -2.37 10.29 -6.63
N TRP A 169 -3.18 9.35 -7.11
CA TRP A 169 -4.00 9.56 -8.31
C TRP A 169 -5.29 10.32 -7.99
N TYR A 170 -5.92 9.99 -6.87
CA TYR A 170 -7.20 10.57 -6.49
C TYR A 170 -7.14 12.09 -6.39
N THR A 171 -6.14 12.58 -5.64
CA THR A 171 -5.87 14.01 -5.48
C THR A 171 -5.07 14.56 -6.66
N GLY A 172 -4.01 13.88 -7.08
CA GLY A 172 -3.05 14.43 -8.05
C GLY A 172 -3.59 14.57 -9.48
N LEU A 173 -4.60 13.79 -9.85
CA LEU A 173 -5.20 13.79 -11.20
C LEU A 173 -6.65 14.24 -11.20
N GLU A 174 -7.13 14.85 -10.11
CA GLU A 174 -8.54 15.23 -9.92
C GLU A 174 -9.47 14.07 -10.34
N MET A 175 -9.23 12.88 -9.79
CA MET A 175 -9.74 11.61 -10.36
C MET A 175 -11.27 11.56 -10.46
N VAL A 176 -11.99 12.34 -9.65
CA VAL A 176 -13.45 12.44 -9.68
C VAL A 176 -14.01 13.16 -10.91
N TYR A 177 -13.20 13.91 -11.65
CA TYR A 177 -13.69 14.69 -12.78
C TYR A 177 -14.02 13.78 -13.98
N GLY A 178 -15.30 13.71 -14.36
CA GLY A 178 -15.78 12.82 -15.43
C GLY A 178 -16.33 11.49 -14.91
N ASP A 179 -16.30 10.44 -15.74
CA ASP A 179 -16.84 9.13 -15.39
C ASP A 179 -15.85 8.33 -14.54
N ILE A 180 -16.14 8.21 -13.24
CA ILE A 180 -15.29 7.47 -12.30
C ILE A 180 -15.30 5.96 -12.54
N GLU A 181 -16.42 5.39 -12.98
CA GLU A 181 -16.53 3.95 -13.23
C GLU A 181 -15.74 3.55 -14.47
N ALA A 182 -15.83 4.33 -15.55
CA ALA A 182 -15.00 4.14 -16.73
C ALA A 182 -13.49 4.21 -16.40
N LYS A 183 -13.09 5.07 -15.45
CA LYS A 183 -11.70 5.14 -14.96
C LYS A 183 -11.32 3.88 -14.16
N PHE A 184 -12.22 3.38 -13.31
CA PHE A 184 -11.97 2.14 -12.59
C PHE A 184 -11.88 0.92 -13.51
N ASP A 185 -12.67 0.88 -14.58
CA ASP A 185 -12.59 -0.16 -15.60
C ASP A 185 -11.28 -0.09 -16.37
N PHE A 186 -10.84 1.11 -16.75
CA PHE A 186 -9.52 1.32 -17.34
C PHE A 186 -8.37 0.87 -16.41
N LEU A 187 -8.51 1.07 -15.10
CA LEU A 187 -7.52 0.70 -14.08
C LEU A 187 -7.55 -0.78 -13.68
N ALA A 188 -8.47 -1.58 -14.20
CA ALA A 188 -8.60 -3.00 -13.85
C ALA A 188 -7.27 -3.78 -13.92
N PRO A 189 -6.39 -3.60 -14.94
CA PRO A 189 -5.10 -4.28 -14.98
C PRO A 189 -4.20 -3.98 -13.77
N VAL A 190 -4.25 -2.75 -13.24
CA VAL A 190 -3.49 -2.35 -12.04
C VAL A 190 -4.08 -3.01 -10.80
N PHE A 191 -5.40 -2.92 -10.61
CA PHE A 191 -6.09 -3.52 -9.46
C PHE A 191 -5.79 -5.03 -9.36
N GLU A 192 -5.75 -5.75 -10.48
CA GLU A 192 -5.42 -7.17 -10.52
C GLU A 192 -4.00 -7.52 -10.01
N ARG A 193 -3.09 -6.54 -9.99
CA ARG A 193 -1.67 -6.69 -9.61
C ARG A 193 -1.33 -6.11 -8.24
N VAL A 194 -2.28 -5.49 -7.55
CA VAL A 194 -2.07 -4.97 -6.19
C VAL A 194 -1.81 -6.12 -5.21
N ARG A 195 -0.70 -6.06 -4.47
CA ARG A 195 -0.31 -7.04 -3.42
C ARG A 195 0.06 -6.40 -2.10
N PHE A 196 0.01 -5.08 -2.03
CA PHE A 196 0.22 -4.27 -0.85
C PHE A 196 -0.58 -2.99 -1.00
N VAL A 197 -1.11 -2.44 0.09
CA VAL A 197 -1.87 -1.20 0.05
C VAL A 197 -1.35 -0.26 1.12
N HIS A 198 -0.97 0.95 0.71
CA HIS A 198 -0.93 2.12 1.58
C HIS A 198 -2.33 2.74 1.60
N GLY A 199 -3.02 2.57 2.72
CA GLY A 199 -4.45 2.83 2.87
C GLY A 199 -4.85 4.29 3.01
N ARG A 200 -4.02 5.24 2.60
CA ARG A 200 -4.29 6.68 2.76
C ARG A 200 -5.52 7.09 1.95
N ILE A 201 -6.40 7.88 2.55
CA ILE A 201 -7.57 8.48 1.89
C ILE A 201 -7.34 9.99 1.77
N GLY A 202 -7.44 10.47 0.54
CA GLY A 202 -7.49 11.90 0.21
C GLY A 202 -8.84 12.27 -0.40
N ASP A 203 -9.06 13.56 -0.58
CA ASP A 203 -10.12 14.10 -1.45
C ASP A 203 -9.46 14.73 -2.71
N PRO A 204 -10.24 15.26 -3.68
CA PRO A 204 -9.67 15.83 -4.90
C PRO A 204 -8.74 17.04 -4.67
N GLY A 205 -8.82 17.72 -3.51
CA GLY A 205 -7.99 18.88 -3.18
C GLY A 205 -6.88 18.60 -2.15
N CYS A 206 -6.96 17.51 -1.40
CA CYS A 206 -6.09 17.23 -0.26
C CYS A 206 -5.70 15.76 -0.20
N ILE A 207 -4.40 15.48 -0.18
CA ILE A 207 -3.83 14.12 -0.25
C ILE A 207 -4.19 13.23 0.96
N GLN A 208 -4.51 13.87 2.08
CA GLN A 208 -4.83 13.19 3.33
C GLN A 208 -5.93 13.99 4.04
N ARG A 209 -7.00 13.29 4.41
CA ARG A 209 -8.17 13.87 5.09
C ARG A 209 -8.53 13.06 6.32
N ASP A 210 -8.92 13.75 7.39
CA ASP A 210 -9.70 13.13 8.45
C ASP A 210 -11.10 12.80 7.90
N ILE A 211 -11.51 11.53 7.97
CA ILE A 211 -12.82 11.07 7.48
C ILE A 211 -13.87 10.99 8.61
N GLY A 212 -13.56 11.55 9.78
CA GLY A 212 -14.39 11.46 10.98
C GLY A 212 -14.38 10.05 11.57
N ALA A 213 -15.43 9.72 12.32
CA ALA A 213 -15.52 8.45 13.06
C ALA A 213 -15.91 7.24 12.19
N THR A 214 -16.56 7.47 11.06
CA THR A 214 -17.11 6.39 10.19
C THR A 214 -16.69 6.50 8.73
N GLY A 215 -16.43 7.70 8.22
CA GLY A 215 -16.25 7.94 6.78
C GLY A 215 -17.56 7.91 5.97
N GLU A 216 -18.72 7.78 6.61
CA GLU A 216 -20.02 7.65 5.93
C GLU A 216 -20.47 8.98 5.31
N GLY A 217 -21.16 8.89 4.17
CA GLY A 217 -21.67 10.05 3.43
C GLY A 217 -20.58 10.82 2.65
N LEU A 218 -19.33 10.36 2.70
CA LEU A 218 -18.21 10.95 1.97
C LEU A 218 -17.96 10.17 0.68
N THR A 219 -18.37 10.73 -0.45
CA THR A 219 -18.24 10.08 -1.78
C THR A 219 -16.80 9.61 -2.07
N TYR A 220 -15.79 10.37 -1.66
CA TYR A 220 -14.41 9.97 -1.85
C TYR A 220 -14.06 8.70 -1.08
N VAL A 221 -14.54 8.54 0.15
CA VAL A 221 -14.33 7.31 0.94
C VAL A 221 -14.94 6.10 0.22
N ASP A 222 -16.11 6.25 -0.40
CA ASP A 222 -16.74 5.17 -1.19
C ASP A 222 -15.92 4.81 -2.44
N HIS A 223 -15.31 5.79 -3.11
CA HIS A 223 -14.39 5.54 -4.23
C HIS A 223 -13.15 4.75 -3.77
N PHE A 224 -12.54 5.11 -2.63
CA PHE A 224 -11.41 4.34 -2.07
C PHE A 224 -11.81 2.91 -1.71
N LYS A 225 -12.99 2.73 -1.08
CA LYS A 225 -13.53 1.40 -0.78
C LYS A 225 -13.69 0.56 -2.04
N GLU A 226 -14.17 1.14 -3.14
CA GLU A 226 -14.29 0.42 -4.41
C GLU A 226 -12.92 0.05 -5.01
N MET A 227 -11.96 0.98 -5.05
CA MET A 227 -10.60 0.70 -5.53
C MET A 227 -9.91 -0.40 -4.71
N TRP A 228 -10.04 -0.36 -3.38
CA TRP A 228 -9.53 -1.42 -2.49
C TRP A 228 -10.24 -2.75 -2.74
N THR A 229 -11.56 -2.75 -2.86
CA THR A 229 -12.34 -3.97 -3.11
C THR A 229 -11.97 -4.62 -4.44
N ARG A 230 -11.84 -3.85 -5.53
CA ARG A 230 -11.37 -4.36 -6.85
C ARG A 230 -9.96 -4.94 -6.76
N SER A 231 -9.08 -4.28 -6.02
CA SER A 231 -7.71 -4.75 -5.77
C SER A 231 -7.69 -6.08 -5.00
N PHE A 232 -8.54 -6.20 -3.98
CA PHE A 232 -8.67 -7.44 -3.20
C PHE A 232 -9.28 -8.58 -4.01
N VAL A 233 -10.24 -8.31 -4.90
CA VAL A 233 -10.75 -9.30 -5.87
C VAL A 233 -9.60 -9.79 -6.76
N GLY A 234 -8.77 -8.88 -7.28
CA GLY A 234 -7.58 -9.20 -8.06
C GLY A 234 -6.61 -10.14 -7.34
N PHE A 235 -6.31 -9.84 -6.08
CA PHE A 235 -5.50 -10.70 -5.21
C PHE A 235 -6.15 -12.08 -5.04
N LEU A 236 -7.41 -12.14 -4.60
CA LEU A 236 -8.13 -13.38 -4.31
C LEU A 236 -8.25 -14.33 -5.50
N LYS A 237 -8.34 -13.81 -6.74
CA LYS A 237 -8.38 -14.63 -7.96
C LYS A 237 -7.11 -15.46 -8.21
N THR A 238 -5.97 -15.04 -7.65
CA THR A 238 -4.65 -15.64 -7.94
C THR A 238 -3.89 -16.08 -6.71
N ALA A 239 -4.36 -15.72 -5.51
CA ALA A 239 -3.72 -16.04 -4.25
C ALA A 239 -3.78 -17.53 -3.94
N LYS A 240 -2.70 -18.03 -3.33
CA LYS A 240 -2.53 -19.42 -2.91
C LYS A 240 -2.65 -19.54 -1.39
N PRO A 241 -2.88 -20.75 -0.83
CA PRO A 241 -2.83 -20.94 0.62
C PRO A 241 -1.57 -20.33 1.25
N GLY A 242 -1.74 -19.64 2.38
CA GLY A 242 -0.71 -18.89 3.08
C GLY A 242 -0.44 -17.48 2.55
N ASP A 243 -0.93 -17.14 1.36
CA ASP A 243 -0.76 -15.78 0.83
C ASP A 243 -1.56 -14.77 1.64
N TYR A 244 -0.97 -13.61 1.84
CA TYR A 244 -1.67 -12.47 2.41
C TYR A 244 -1.39 -11.20 1.62
N LEU A 245 -2.38 -10.32 1.59
CA LEU A 245 -2.23 -8.94 1.14
C LEU A 245 -2.08 -8.06 2.37
N SER A 246 -0.99 -7.30 2.44
CA SER A 246 -0.72 -6.38 3.54
C SER A 246 -1.38 -5.03 3.28
N PHE A 247 -2.23 -4.58 4.20
CA PHE A 247 -2.86 -3.26 4.17
C PHE A 247 -2.32 -2.42 5.32
N ASN A 248 -1.70 -1.29 4.99
CA ASN A 248 -1.01 -0.42 5.93
C ASN A 248 -1.64 0.97 5.81
N PRO A 249 -2.42 1.42 6.79
CA PRO A 249 -2.68 2.85 6.91
C PRO A 249 -1.32 3.58 6.95
N GLU A 250 -1.13 4.53 6.05
CA GLU A 250 0.07 5.36 5.93
C GLU A 250 -0.34 6.84 5.93
N LEU A 251 -0.61 7.35 7.13
CA LEU A 251 -0.93 8.75 7.35
C LEU A 251 0.31 9.46 7.85
N LEU A 252 0.74 10.48 7.11
CA LEU A 252 2.04 11.11 7.27
C LEU A 252 1.92 12.47 7.95
N GLN A 253 3.02 12.91 8.54
CA GLN A 253 3.13 14.10 9.38
C GLN A 253 3.00 15.43 8.61
N PRO A 254 2.64 16.53 9.28
CA PRO A 254 2.45 17.84 8.64
C PRO A 254 3.77 18.47 8.18
N GLY A 255 4.91 18.10 8.76
CA GLY A 255 6.23 18.62 8.37
C GLY A 255 6.65 18.27 6.93
N ILE A 256 5.95 17.34 6.28
CA ILE A 256 6.10 17.02 4.86
C ILE A 256 4.82 17.27 4.06
N TYR A 257 3.90 18.08 4.61
CA TYR A 257 2.68 18.57 3.98
C TYR A 257 1.61 17.52 3.66
N TYR A 258 1.61 16.39 4.36
CA TYR A 258 0.55 15.37 4.21
C TYR A 258 -0.59 15.62 5.20
N ALA A 259 -0.34 15.54 6.51
CA ALA A 259 -1.36 15.93 7.48
C ALA A 259 -1.65 17.42 7.36
N ARG A 260 -2.93 17.76 7.20
CA ARG A 260 -3.38 19.13 7.29
C ARG A 260 -3.33 19.61 8.73
N LEU A 261 -3.02 20.89 8.88
CA LEU A 261 -3.14 21.59 10.16
C LEU A 261 -4.42 22.41 10.18
N LYS A 262 -5.04 22.51 11.35
CA LYS A 262 -6.12 23.43 11.67
C LYS A 262 -5.70 24.27 12.88
N ARG A 263 -6.22 25.50 12.94
CA ARG A 263 -5.96 26.38 14.09
C ARG A 263 -6.89 26.02 15.24
N ALA A 264 -6.31 25.73 16.40
CA ALA A 264 -7.04 25.51 17.64
C ALA A 264 -7.52 26.84 18.25
N ALA A 265 -8.40 26.75 19.26
CA ALA A 265 -8.98 27.91 19.92
C ALA A 265 -7.94 28.79 20.65
N ASP A 266 -6.84 28.18 21.10
CA ASP A 266 -5.70 28.88 21.73
C ASP A 266 -4.71 29.48 20.71
N GLY A 267 -5.00 29.37 19.41
CA GLY A 267 -4.17 29.87 18.32
C GLY A 267 -3.07 28.92 17.86
N SER A 268 -2.86 27.79 18.54
CA SER A 268 -1.90 26.75 18.13
C SER A 268 -2.36 26.03 16.85
N GLU A 269 -1.42 25.40 16.14
CA GLU A 269 -1.72 24.54 15.00
C GLU A 269 -1.72 23.07 15.43
N ILE A 270 -2.81 22.38 15.13
CA ILE A 270 -2.98 20.95 15.41
C ILE A 270 -3.34 20.20 14.14
N GLU A 271 -2.98 18.92 14.06
CA GLU A 271 -3.40 18.07 12.95
C GLU A 271 -4.93 18.04 12.85
N GLU A 272 -5.43 17.99 11.61
CA GLU A 272 -6.87 18.00 11.33
C GLU A 272 -7.59 16.85 12.01
N GLY A 273 -6.95 15.68 12.07
CA GLY A 273 -7.42 14.48 12.76
C GLY A 273 -6.27 13.69 13.41
N ASP A 274 -6.64 12.70 14.22
CA ASP A 274 -5.68 11.82 14.90
C ASP A 274 -5.28 10.64 14.01
N ARG A 275 -4.05 10.65 13.51
CA ARG A 275 -3.50 9.62 12.62
C ARG A 275 -3.60 8.20 13.18
N TRP A 276 -3.54 8.03 14.50
CA TRP A 276 -3.67 6.71 15.12
C TRP A 276 -5.10 6.19 15.08
N GLN A 277 -6.07 7.02 15.43
CA GLN A 277 -7.49 6.65 15.37
C GLN A 277 -7.93 6.39 13.93
N GLN A 278 -7.48 7.22 12.99
CA GLN A 278 -7.75 7.03 11.57
C GLN A 278 -7.13 5.73 11.05
N ALA A 279 -5.92 5.34 11.49
CA ALA A 279 -5.33 4.05 11.11
C ALA A 279 -6.20 2.85 11.54
N ILE A 280 -6.71 2.87 12.78
CA ILE A 280 -7.62 1.82 13.28
C ILE A 280 -8.91 1.78 12.46
N LEU A 281 -9.49 2.95 12.18
CA LEU A 281 -10.68 3.07 11.33
C LEU A 281 -10.44 2.49 9.93
N TYR A 282 -9.31 2.81 9.32
CA TYR A 282 -8.98 2.37 7.96
C TYR A 282 -8.78 0.85 7.91
N GLY A 283 -8.15 0.27 8.93
CA GLY A 283 -8.06 -1.17 9.09
C GLY A 283 -9.44 -1.84 9.13
N ARG A 284 -10.41 -1.25 9.85
CA ARG A 284 -11.81 -1.74 9.89
C ARG A 284 -12.49 -1.65 8.52
N ILE A 285 -12.34 -0.53 7.82
CA ILE A 285 -12.90 -0.33 6.47
C ILE A 285 -12.28 -1.34 5.49
N ALA A 286 -10.97 -1.54 5.53
CA ALA A 286 -10.27 -2.48 4.66
C ALA A 286 -10.74 -3.93 4.88
N ARG A 287 -10.96 -4.35 6.13
CA ARG A 287 -11.54 -5.66 6.45
C ARG A 287 -12.95 -5.82 5.85
N ALA A 288 -13.79 -4.78 5.91
CA ALA A 288 -15.11 -4.80 5.29
C ALA A 288 -15.03 -4.89 3.75
N CYS A 289 -14.12 -4.13 3.12
CA CYS A 289 -13.85 -4.21 1.68
C CYS A 289 -13.34 -5.60 1.27
N PHE A 290 -12.49 -6.22 2.07
CA PHE A 290 -11.99 -7.57 1.80
C PHE A 290 -13.09 -8.63 1.92
N ALA A 291 -13.96 -8.53 2.93
CA ALA A 291 -15.13 -9.40 3.07
C ALA A 291 -16.09 -9.25 1.87
N GLU A 292 -16.27 -8.03 1.36
CA GLU A 292 -17.02 -7.79 0.13
C GLU A 292 -16.34 -8.41 -1.09
N ALA A 293 -15.02 -8.25 -1.23
CA ALA A 293 -14.25 -8.89 -2.30
C ALA A 293 -14.39 -10.43 -2.30
N GLN A 294 -14.40 -11.06 -1.12
CA GLN A 294 -14.65 -12.49 -0.98
C GLN A 294 -16.04 -12.88 -1.50
N LYS A 295 -17.07 -12.08 -1.21
CA LYS A 295 -18.43 -12.32 -1.77
C LYS A 295 -18.45 -12.17 -3.28
N ARG A 296 -17.80 -11.13 -3.84
CA ARG A 296 -17.72 -10.91 -5.29
C ARG A 296 -17.06 -12.09 -6.01
N VAL A 297 -15.96 -12.63 -5.46
CA VAL A 297 -15.31 -13.84 -6.01
C VAL A 297 -16.19 -15.08 -5.84
N GLY A 298 -16.79 -15.29 -4.66
CA GLY A 298 -17.66 -16.44 -4.40
C GLY A 298 -18.93 -16.47 -5.27
N GLY A 299 -19.57 -15.33 -5.51
CA GLY A 299 -20.75 -15.21 -6.36
C GLY A 299 -20.48 -15.45 -7.85
N THR A 300 -19.26 -15.18 -8.32
CA THR A 300 -18.88 -15.52 -9.71
C THR A 300 -18.65 -17.02 -9.93
N ALA A 301 -18.40 -17.80 -8.87
CA ALA A 301 -18.19 -19.24 -8.97
C ALA A 301 -19.52 -20.04 -9.01
N THR A 302 -20.61 -19.51 -8.46
CA THR A 302 -21.95 -20.11 -8.49
C THR A 302 -22.78 -19.76 -9.71
N ALA A 303 -22.34 -18.79 -10.53
CA ALA A 303 -23.03 -18.32 -11.73
C ALA A 303 -22.49 -18.92 -13.05
N ARG A 304 -21.59 -19.91 -12.96
CA ARG A 304 -21.06 -20.70 -14.10
C ARG A 304 -21.48 -22.14 -13.96
#